data_AF-A0A6G3XT47-F1
#
_entry.id   AF-A0A6G3XT47-F1
#
_cell.length_a   1.000
_cell.length_b   1.000
_cell.length_c   1.000
_cell.angle_alpha   90.00
_cell.angle_beta   90.00
_cell.angle_gamma   90.00
#
_symmetry.space_group_name_H-M   'P 1'
#
loop_
_entity.id
_entity.type
_entity.pdbx_description
1 polymer ?
#
loop_
_entity_poly.entity_id
_entity_poly.type
_entity_poly.pdbx_seq_one_letter_code
_entity_poly.pdbx_strand_id
1 'polypeptide(L)'
;MSSAPEVNTARIGRQKAVSGRASAPDASIKAKQSLGARIAARAGGGVMRVFLILVALFWLMPTIGLLLSSLRGPQDIAATGWWKVFTAPSELTFDNYQRLLDNSTITGSLVSTIMITVPSTVLVVVIGSLAGYAFAWMEFPGRDWWFLLVVGLL
;
A
#
# COMPACT_ATOMS: atom_id res chain seq x y z
N MET A 1 35.73 57.78 56.29
CA MET A 1 36.82 57.30 55.42
C MET A 1 36.78 55.77 55.46
N SER A 2 36.34 55.14 54.36
CA SER A 2 37.22 54.54 53.34
C SER A 2 37.66 53.15 53.81
N SER A 3 37.35 52.00 53.20
CA SER A 3 36.90 51.67 51.84
C SER A 3 36.26 50.27 51.87
N ALA A 4 35.33 50.00 50.95
CA ALA A 4 34.81 48.68 50.66
C ALA A 4 35.93 47.76 50.10
N PRO A 5 35.92 46.44 50.38
CA PRO A 5 36.85 45.52 49.73
C PRO A 5 36.44 45.29 48.27
N GLU A 6 37.40 45.61 47.41
CA GLU A 6 37.41 45.62 45.96
C GLU A 6 37.01 44.25 45.37
N VAL A 7 35.96 44.25 44.55
CA VAL A 7 35.54 43.11 43.74
C VAL A 7 36.63 42.86 42.69
N ASN A 8 37.36 41.75 42.84
CA ASN A 8 38.41 41.31 41.92
C ASN A 8 37.82 40.93 40.55
N THR A 9 37.70 41.93 39.68
CA THR A 9 37.20 41.84 38.29
C THR A 9 38.24 41.29 37.30
N ALA A 10 39.41 40.82 37.77
CA ALA A 10 40.51 40.38 36.92
C ALA A 10 40.36 38.96 36.32
N ARG A 11 39.19 38.30 36.46
CA ARG A 11 38.93 36.98 35.85
C ARG A 11 38.23 36.99 34.49
N ILE A 12 37.93 38.17 33.93
CA ILE A 12 37.09 38.27 32.71
C ILE A 12 37.91 38.34 31.40
N GLY A 13 39.25 38.41 31.47
CA GLY A 13 40.07 38.81 30.32
C GLY A 13 40.95 37.76 29.61
N ARG A 14 40.79 36.44 29.81
CA ARG A 14 41.77 35.45 29.27
C ARG A 14 41.20 34.11 28.78
N GLN A 15 40.10 34.13 28.03
CA GLN A 15 39.65 32.94 27.27
C GLN A 15 39.23 33.28 25.82
N LYS A 16 40.01 34.11 25.12
CA LYS A 16 39.97 34.17 23.66
C LYS A 16 41.39 34.26 23.10
N ALA A 17 42.05 33.12 23.04
CA ALA A 17 43.13 32.86 22.10
C ALA A 17 42.69 31.64 21.27
N VAL A 18 41.93 31.93 20.21
CA VAL A 18 41.69 31.02 19.10
C VAL A 18 42.93 31.08 18.22
N SER A 19 43.66 29.97 18.12
CA SER A 19 44.26 29.47 16.87
C SER A 19 45.24 28.33 17.18
N GLY A 20 44.98 27.15 16.60
CA GLY A 20 46.02 26.15 16.37
C GLY A 20 45.78 24.77 16.98
N ARG A 21 44.77 24.04 16.52
CA ARG A 21 44.93 22.80 15.71
C ARG A 21 43.61 22.05 15.54
N ALA A 22 43.22 21.96 14.27
CA ALA A 22 42.46 20.89 13.62
C ALA A 22 41.11 20.47 14.24
N SER A 23 40.06 21.03 13.66
CA SER A 23 38.78 20.37 13.48
C SER A 23 38.92 18.97 12.85
N ALA A 24 38.11 18.02 13.33
CA ALA A 24 37.75 16.71 12.76
C ALA A 24 38.83 15.60 12.77
N PRO A 25 38.43 14.36 13.14
CA PRO A 25 37.65 13.61 12.18
C PRO A 25 36.23 13.40 12.69
N ASP A 26 35.30 13.92 11.89
CA ASP A 26 33.98 13.35 11.69
C ASP A 26 34.18 11.92 11.14
N ALA A 27 34.66 11.01 12.01
CA ALA A 27 34.70 9.59 11.74
C ALA A 27 33.29 9.07 11.95
N SER A 28 32.36 9.61 11.17
CA SER A 28 31.34 8.80 10.54
C SER A 28 32.08 7.55 10.05
N ILE A 29 31.96 6.46 10.81
CA ILE A 29 32.19 5.15 10.25
C ILE A 29 31.01 4.98 9.30
N LYS A 30 31.12 5.64 8.15
CA LYS A 30 30.43 5.32 6.93
C LYS A 30 31.01 3.95 6.61
N ALA A 31 30.45 2.93 7.26
CA ALA A 31 30.66 1.55 6.93
C ALA A 31 30.53 1.52 5.42
N LYS A 32 31.65 1.33 4.73
CA LYS A 32 31.67 1.30 3.27
C LYS A 32 30.73 0.16 2.94
N GLN A 33 29.49 0.49 2.58
CA GLN A 33 28.52 -0.49 2.12
C GLN A 33 29.24 -1.22 1.01
N SER A 34 29.66 -2.45 1.29
CA SER A 34 30.52 -3.17 0.38
C SER A 34 29.77 -3.30 -0.93
N LEU A 35 30.48 -3.20 -2.04
CA LEU A 35 29.88 -3.44 -3.35
C LEU A 35 29.14 -4.79 -3.35
N GLY A 36 29.64 -5.77 -2.58
CA GLY A 36 28.96 -7.02 -2.26
C GLY A 36 27.64 -6.86 -1.50
N ALA A 37 27.54 -6.01 -0.48
CA ALA A 37 26.28 -5.74 0.23
C ALA A 37 25.25 -5.02 -0.67
N ARG A 38 25.70 -4.17 -1.60
CA ARG A 38 24.81 -3.51 -2.58
C ARG A 38 24.33 -4.47 -3.67
N ILE A 39 25.19 -5.39 -4.12
CA ILE A 39 24.83 -6.44 -5.08
C ILE A 39 23.96 -7.50 -4.40
N ALA A 40 24.23 -7.89 -3.16
CA ALA A 40 23.39 -8.78 -2.37
C ALA A 40 22.02 -8.15 -2.06
N ALA A 41 21.97 -6.85 -1.76
CA ALA A 41 20.71 -6.12 -1.61
C ALA A 41 19.92 -6.02 -2.93
N ARG A 42 20.61 -5.85 -4.07
CA ARG A 42 19.95 -5.85 -5.41
C ARG A 42 19.58 -7.24 -5.91
N ALA A 43 20.33 -8.28 -5.58
CA ALA A 43 20.07 -9.67 -5.95
C ALA A 43 18.97 -10.27 -5.07
N GLY A 44 19.00 -10.04 -3.75
CA GLY A 44 17.91 -10.39 -2.85
C GLY A 44 16.62 -9.66 -3.22
N GLY A 45 16.72 -8.38 -3.59
CA GLY A 45 15.61 -7.62 -4.14
C GLY A 45 15.11 -8.17 -5.47
N GLY A 46 16.01 -8.53 -6.39
CA GLY A 46 15.67 -9.05 -7.72
C GLY A 46 15.02 -10.43 -7.69
N VAL A 47 15.57 -11.36 -6.91
CA VAL A 47 15.01 -12.71 -6.73
C VAL A 47 13.64 -12.63 -6.06
N MET A 48 13.49 -11.83 -5.01
CA MET A 48 12.18 -11.58 -4.36
C MET A 48 11.19 -10.96 -5.35
N ARG A 49 11.62 -10.02 -6.19
CA ARG A 49 10.74 -9.39 -7.20
C ARG A 49 10.28 -10.38 -8.25
N VAL A 50 11.17 -11.22 -8.76
CA VAL A 50 10.83 -12.29 -9.71
C VAL A 50 9.88 -13.29 -9.06
N PHE A 51 10.15 -13.70 -7.82
CA PHE A 51 9.25 -14.57 -7.05
C PHE A 51 7.86 -13.95 -6.89
N LEU A 52 7.76 -12.69 -6.47
CA LEU A 52 6.49 -11.98 -6.34
C LEU A 52 5.76 -11.85 -7.69
N ILE A 53 6.48 -11.60 -8.79
CA ILE A 53 5.90 -11.56 -10.14
C ILE A 53 5.36 -12.93 -10.52
N LEU A 54 6.08 -14.02 -10.26
CA LEU A 54 5.60 -15.38 -10.55
C LEU A 54 4.35 -15.71 -9.73
N VAL A 55 4.32 -15.38 -8.45
CA VAL A 55 3.14 -15.55 -7.59
C VAL A 55 1.97 -14.71 -8.11
N ALA A 56 2.21 -13.45 -8.49
CA ALA A 56 1.18 -12.57 -9.05
C ALA A 56 0.64 -13.10 -10.38
N LEU A 57 1.50 -13.57 -11.28
CA LEU A 57 1.10 -14.18 -12.56
C LEU A 57 0.32 -15.48 -12.34
N PHE A 58 0.74 -16.31 -11.39
CA PHE A 58 0.03 -17.51 -10.98
C PHE A 58 -1.37 -17.17 -10.43
N TRP A 59 -1.50 -16.10 -9.65
CA TRP A 59 -2.79 -15.64 -9.13
C TRP A 59 -3.69 -15.01 -10.21
N LEU A 60 -3.09 -14.36 -11.21
CA LEU A 60 -3.82 -13.79 -12.36
C LEU A 60 -4.21 -14.82 -13.42
N MET A 61 -3.59 -16.00 -13.40
CA MET A 61 -3.84 -17.09 -14.33
C MET A 61 -5.35 -17.41 -14.51
N PRO A 62 -6.16 -17.58 -13.44
CA PRO A 62 -7.61 -17.76 -13.59
C PRO A 62 -8.32 -16.55 -14.20
N THR A 63 -7.92 -15.33 -13.85
CA THR A 63 -8.52 -14.09 -14.38
C THR A 63 -8.24 -13.93 -15.87
N ILE A 64 -7.02 -14.25 -16.31
CA ILE A 64 -6.63 -14.23 -17.73
C ILE A 64 -7.42 -15.29 -18.50
N GLY A 65 -7.56 -16.51 -17.95
CA GLY A 65 -8.37 -17.56 -18.55
C GLY A 65 -9.84 -17.18 -18.70
N LEU A 66 -10.40 -16.48 -17.71
CA LEU A 66 -11.77 -15.96 -17.76
C LEU A 66 -11.93 -14.84 -18.80
N LEU A 67 -10.98 -13.91 -18.87
CA LEU A 67 -10.98 -12.80 -19.83
C LEU A 67 -10.87 -13.30 -21.27
N LEU A 68 -9.99 -14.28 -21.52
CA LEU A 68 -9.87 -14.87 -22.86
C LEU A 68 -11.12 -15.67 -23.21
N SER A 69 -11.76 -16.32 -22.23
CA SER A 69 -13.02 -17.02 -22.43
C SER A 69 -14.19 -16.07 -22.71
N SER A 70 -14.24 -14.88 -22.09
CA SER A 70 -15.36 -13.94 -22.29
C SER A 70 -15.44 -13.40 -23.73
N LEU A 71 -14.31 -13.39 -24.44
CA LEU A 71 -14.20 -13.00 -25.85
C LEU A 71 -14.47 -14.16 -26.83
N ARG A 72 -14.72 -15.39 -26.36
CA ARG A 72 -14.93 -16.56 -27.24
C ARG A 72 -16.40 -16.95 -27.28
N GLY A 73 -16.86 -17.48 -28.42
CA GLY A 73 -18.24 -17.94 -28.57
C GLY A 73 -18.64 -19.00 -27.52
N PRO A 74 -19.91 -19.05 -27.07
CA PRO A 74 -20.37 -19.99 -26.04
C PRO A 74 -20.09 -21.47 -26.39
N GLN A 75 -20.19 -21.83 -27.68
CA GLN A 75 -19.86 -23.17 -28.17
C GLN A 75 -18.37 -23.55 -27.98
N ASP A 76 -17.46 -22.58 -28.07
CA ASP A 76 -16.02 -22.82 -28.02
C ASP A 76 -15.46 -22.85 -26.60
N ILE A 77 -16.11 -22.13 -25.68
CA ILE A 77 -15.83 -22.17 -24.24
C ILE A 77 -16.13 -23.56 -23.67
N ALA A 78 -17.26 -24.17 -24.08
CA ALA A 78 -17.68 -25.49 -23.58
C ALA A 78 -16.86 -26.64 -24.19
N ALA A 79 -16.41 -26.51 -25.44
CA ALA A 79 -15.72 -27.58 -26.15
C ALA A 79 -14.20 -27.58 -25.91
N THR A 80 -13.59 -26.46 -25.54
CA THR A 80 -12.12 -26.33 -25.51
C THR A 80 -11.63 -25.39 -24.41
N GLY A 81 -10.46 -25.69 -23.82
CA GLY A 81 -9.86 -24.82 -22.81
C GLY A 81 -9.46 -23.44 -23.35
N TRP A 82 -9.39 -22.45 -22.45
CA TRP A 82 -9.05 -21.05 -22.77
C TRP A 82 -7.66 -20.89 -23.42
N TRP A 83 -6.73 -21.79 -23.15
CA TRP A 83 -5.40 -21.83 -23.77
C TRP A 83 -5.42 -22.07 -25.29
N LYS A 84 -6.53 -22.54 -25.88
CA LYS A 84 -6.65 -22.73 -27.33
C LYS A 84 -6.59 -21.41 -28.12
N VAL A 85 -6.81 -20.27 -27.45
CA VAL A 85 -6.70 -18.94 -28.07
C VAL A 85 -5.33 -18.68 -28.68
N PHE A 86 -4.25 -19.25 -28.11
CA PHE A 86 -2.89 -19.09 -28.62
C PHE A 86 -2.66 -19.84 -29.94
N THR A 87 -3.54 -20.80 -30.26
CA THR A 87 -3.45 -21.64 -31.47
C THR A 87 -4.46 -21.24 -32.56
N ALA A 88 -5.56 -20.57 -32.19
CA ALA A 88 -6.60 -20.11 -33.12
C ALA A 88 -7.18 -18.76 -32.65
N PRO A 89 -6.51 -17.63 -32.97
CA PRO A 89 -6.95 -16.29 -32.55
C PRO A 89 -8.20 -15.78 -33.28
N SER A 90 -8.60 -16.44 -34.37
CA SER A 90 -9.77 -16.08 -35.20
C SER A 90 -11.11 -16.27 -34.51
N GLU A 91 -11.16 -16.99 -33.38
CA GLU A 91 -12.38 -17.24 -32.60
C GLU A 91 -12.69 -16.15 -31.55
N LEU A 92 -11.90 -15.07 -31.53
CA LEU A 92 -12.13 -13.92 -30.66
C LEU A 92 -13.18 -12.99 -31.27
N THR A 93 -14.28 -12.78 -30.56
CA THR A 93 -15.41 -11.96 -30.97
C THR A 93 -15.94 -11.10 -29.82
N PHE A 94 -16.47 -9.92 -30.15
CA PHE A 94 -17.15 -9.04 -29.21
C PHE A 94 -18.68 -9.26 -29.19
N ASP A 95 -19.18 -10.20 -29.98
CA ASP A 95 -20.62 -10.52 -30.10
C ASP A 95 -21.24 -10.90 -28.74
N ASN A 96 -20.50 -11.58 -27.86
CA ASN A 96 -20.95 -11.86 -26.49
C ASN A 96 -21.30 -10.59 -25.70
N TYR A 97 -20.48 -9.54 -25.80
CA TYR A 97 -20.71 -8.29 -25.09
C TYR A 97 -21.91 -7.55 -25.68
N GLN A 98 -22.05 -7.54 -27.01
CA GLN A 98 -23.21 -6.95 -27.67
C GLN A 98 -24.51 -7.64 -27.23
N ARG A 99 -24.54 -8.98 -27.24
CA ARG A 99 -25.68 -9.78 -26.76
C ARG A 99 -26.02 -9.53 -25.28
N LEU A 100 -25.02 -9.29 -24.42
CA LEU A 100 -25.25 -8.98 -23.02
C LEU A 100 -25.84 -7.57 -22.81
N LEU A 101 -25.38 -6.59 -23.58
CA LEU A 101 -25.84 -5.21 -23.50
C LEU A 101 -27.22 -5.00 -24.14
N ASP A 102 -27.52 -5.72 -25.21
CA ASP A 102 -28.85 -5.69 -25.85
C ASP A 102 -29.92 -6.42 -25.01
N ASN A 103 -29.50 -7.24 -24.03
CA ASN A 103 -30.40 -7.96 -23.15
C ASN A 103 -30.86 -7.09 -21.96
N SER A 104 -32.12 -6.65 -21.98
CA SER A 104 -32.73 -5.81 -20.95
C SER A 104 -32.81 -6.47 -19.56
N THR A 105 -32.85 -7.80 -19.49
CA THR A 105 -32.87 -8.53 -18.21
C THR A 105 -31.50 -8.48 -17.55
N ILE A 106 -30.43 -8.65 -18.34
CA ILE A 106 -29.04 -8.56 -17.85
C ILE A 106 -28.69 -7.14 -17.45
N THR A 107 -28.95 -6.15 -18.32
CA THR A 107 -28.67 -4.74 -18.02
C THR A 107 -29.51 -4.23 -16.85
N GLY A 108 -30.78 -4.64 -16.75
CA GLY A 108 -31.62 -4.38 -15.59
C GLY A 108 -31.02 -4.94 -14.29
N SER A 109 -30.51 -6.17 -14.31
CA SER A 109 -29.87 -6.79 -13.14
C SER A 109 -28.59 -6.07 -12.71
N LEU A 110 -27.81 -5.55 -13.66
CA LEU A 110 -26.63 -4.71 -13.36
C LEU A 110 -27.04 -3.40 -12.66
N VAL A 111 -28.07 -2.73 -13.16
CA VAL A 111 -28.60 -1.51 -12.55
C VAL A 111 -29.17 -1.78 -11.16
N SER A 112 -29.93 -2.86 -10.97
CA SER A 112 -30.45 -3.26 -9.66
C SER A 112 -29.32 -3.52 -8.66
N THR A 113 -28.24 -4.18 -9.09
CA THR A 113 -27.07 -4.41 -8.23
C THR A 113 -26.46 -3.10 -7.78
N ILE A 114 -26.20 -2.17 -8.71
CA ILE A 114 -25.65 -0.84 -8.41
C ILE A 114 -26.57 -0.08 -7.44
N MET A 115 -27.88 -0.09 -7.70
CA MET A 115 -28.88 0.56 -6.86
C MET A 115 -28.92 0.02 -5.43
N ILE A 116 -28.49 -1.22 -5.18
CA ILE A 116 -28.47 -1.82 -3.84
C ILE A 116 -27.07 -1.65 -3.19
N THR A 117 -25.99 -1.92 -3.92
CA THR A 117 -24.64 -1.96 -3.35
C THR A 117 -24.10 -0.57 -3.05
N VAL A 118 -24.42 0.44 -3.86
CA VAL A 118 -23.96 1.83 -3.64
C VAL A 118 -24.53 2.42 -2.35
N PRO A 119 -25.84 2.46 -2.11
CA PRO A 119 -26.36 3.00 -0.85
C PRO A 119 -25.94 2.14 0.36
N SER A 120 -25.81 0.81 0.19
CA SER A 120 -25.32 -0.07 1.25
C SER A 120 -23.89 0.28 1.66
N THR A 121 -22.96 0.39 0.71
CA THR A 121 -21.57 0.75 0.99
C THR A 121 -21.43 2.16 1.55
N VAL A 122 -22.19 3.13 1.03
CA VAL A 122 -22.23 4.50 1.58
C VAL A 122 -22.70 4.48 3.03
N LEU A 123 -23.78 3.76 3.34
CA LEU A 123 -24.29 3.66 4.71
C LEU A 123 -23.25 3.02 5.65
N VAL A 124 -22.61 1.93 5.22
CA VAL A 124 -21.55 1.27 5.99
C VAL A 124 -20.36 2.20 6.24
N VAL A 125 -19.91 2.92 5.22
CA VAL A 125 -18.77 3.86 5.34
C VAL A 125 -19.13 5.02 6.26
N VAL A 126 -20.34 5.59 6.14
CA VAL A 126 -20.80 6.69 7.01
C VAL A 126 -20.84 6.23 8.46
N ILE A 127 -21.52 5.13 8.76
CA ILE A 127 -21.61 4.60 10.14
C ILE A 127 -20.23 4.23 10.67
N GLY A 128 -19.41 3.53 9.87
CA GLY A 128 -18.06 3.13 10.24
C GLY A 128 -17.14 4.32 10.51
N SER A 129 -17.25 5.39 9.71
CA SER A 129 -16.47 6.62 9.91
C SER A 129 -16.87 7.37 11.19
N LEU A 130 -18.17 7.44 11.49
CA LEU A 130 -18.68 8.06 12.73
C LEU A 130 -18.25 7.24 13.97
N ALA A 131 -18.33 5.92 13.89
CA ALA A 131 -17.85 5.03 14.94
C ALA A 131 -16.34 5.14 15.14
N GLY A 132 -15.55 5.18 14.06
CA GLY A 132 -14.11 5.41 14.10
C GLY A 132 -13.75 6.75 14.72
N TYR A 133 -14.50 7.82 14.41
CA TYR A 133 -14.33 9.13 15.02
C TYR A 133 -14.59 9.11 16.52
N ALA A 134 -15.68 8.46 16.96
CA ALA A 134 -16.00 8.32 18.38
C ALA A 134 -14.90 7.56 19.14
N PHE A 135 -14.36 6.47 18.58
CA PHE A 135 -13.26 5.74 19.21
C PHE A 135 -11.95 6.52 19.26
N ALA A 136 -11.64 7.32 18.23
CA ALA A 136 -10.38 8.02 18.13
C ALA A 136 -10.32 9.33 18.93
N TRP A 137 -11.45 10.03 19.15
CA TRP A 137 -11.44 11.39 19.73
C TRP A 137 -12.37 11.59 20.94
N MET A 138 -13.33 10.70 21.23
CA MET A 138 -14.19 10.86 22.41
C MET A 138 -13.67 10.07 23.61
N GLU A 139 -13.73 10.68 24.79
CA GLU A 139 -13.45 10.04 26.07
C GLU A 139 -14.77 9.67 26.74
N PHE A 140 -15.16 8.39 26.66
CA PHE A 140 -16.36 7.88 27.32
C PHE A 140 -16.01 6.72 28.28
N PRO A 141 -16.71 6.60 29.42
CA PRO A 141 -16.46 5.52 30.38
C PRO A 141 -16.78 4.16 29.73
N GLY A 142 -15.78 3.27 29.65
CA GLY A 142 -15.91 1.95 29.00
C GLY A 142 -15.35 1.84 27.57
N ARG A 143 -14.70 2.89 27.05
CA ARG A 143 -14.07 2.91 25.72
C ARG A 143 -13.12 1.73 25.47
N ASP A 144 -12.30 1.39 26.46
CA ASP A 144 -11.25 0.38 26.29
C ASP A 144 -11.84 -1.03 26.10
N TRP A 145 -12.98 -1.33 26.72
CA TRP A 145 -13.67 -2.62 26.55
C TRP A 145 -14.23 -2.78 25.14
N TRP A 146 -14.90 -1.74 24.62
CA TRP A 146 -15.41 -1.73 23.25
C TRP A 146 -14.29 -1.75 22.21
N PHE A 147 -13.20 -1.02 22.44
CA PHE A 147 -12.04 -1.03 21.56
C PHE A 147 -11.40 -2.42 21.48
N LEU A 148 -11.18 -3.08 22.62
CA LEU A 148 -10.63 -4.43 22.67
C LEU A 148 -11.53 -5.46 21.98
N LEU A 149 -12.86 -5.35 22.11
CA LEU A 149 -13.80 -6.24 21.42
C LEU A 149 -13.68 -6.10 19.90
N VAL A 150 -13.67 -4.88 19.38
CA VAL A 150 -13.55 -4.63 17.93
C VAL A 150 -12.21 -5.13 17.39
N VAL A 151 -11.10 -4.84 18.09
CA VAL A 151 -9.76 -5.28 17.68
C VAL A 151 -9.61 -6.79 17.80
N GLY A 152 -10.19 -7.42 18.82
CA GLY A 152 -10.15 -8.88 19.00
C GLY A 152 -11.01 -9.65 18.00
N LEU A 153 -11.92 -8.98 17.28
CA LEU A 153 -12.74 -9.56 16.23
C LEU A 153 -12.08 -9.48 14.83
N LEU A 154 -11.06 -8.62 14.67
CA LEU A 154 -10.26 -8.49 13.44
C LEU A 154 -9.15 -9.54 13.38
#